data_AF-A0A9X8YR72-F1
#
_entry.id   AF-A0A9X8YR72-F1
#
_cell.length_a   1.000
_cell.length_b   1.000
_cell.length_c   1.000
_cell.angle_alpha   90.00
_cell.angle_beta   90.00
_cell.angle_gamma   90.00
#
_symmetry.space_group_name_H-M   'P 1'
#
loop_
_entity.id
_entity.type
_entity.pdbx_description
1 polymer ?
#
loop_
_entity_poly.entity_id
_entity_poly.type
_entity_poly.pdbx_seq_one_letter_code
_entity_poly.pdbx_strand_id
1 'polypeptide(L)'
;DDVLYGGKGADQLWGGAGKDTFVYFAADESTAAAPDWIRDFVRGEDKIDLTLFNTGSADGIRFVDQFSGKAGEATLSYDAQNHVSDVAINLGGGFDGNDFLVKVVGQPLDAGDFVLA
;
A
#
# COMPACT_ATOMS: atom_id res chain seq x y z
N ASP A 1 11.39 10.89 11.26
CA ASP A 1 12.18 10.45 10.09
C ASP A 1 12.65 9.05 10.35
N ASP A 2 11.72 8.13 10.14
CA ASP A 2 11.86 6.75 10.50
C ASP A 2 11.57 5.87 9.28
N VAL A 3 12.21 4.70 9.25
CA VAL A 3 11.92 3.66 8.25
C VAL A 3 11.29 2.50 8.99
N LEU A 4 10.03 2.22 8.68
CA LEU A 4 9.20 1.24 9.35
C LEU A 4 8.94 0.05 8.44
N TYR A 5 9.14 -1.14 8.99
CA TYR A 5 8.85 -2.41 8.34
C TYR A 5 8.11 -3.29 9.35
N GLY A 6 6.82 -3.55 9.09
CA GLY A 6 5.97 -4.40 9.94
C GLY A 6 6.32 -5.88 9.80
N GLY A 7 6.59 -6.31 8.56
CA GLY A 7 6.80 -7.71 8.23
C GLY A 7 5.50 -8.41 7.91
N LYS A 8 5.36 -9.66 8.33
CA LYS A 8 4.14 -10.44 8.08
C LYS A 8 3.17 -10.30 9.24
N GLY A 9 1.91 -10.03 8.92
CA GLY A 9 0.86 -10.01 9.92
C GLY A 9 -0.23 -9.02 9.54
N ALA A 10 -0.99 -8.61 10.55
CA ALA A 10 -1.82 -7.41 10.46
C ALA A 10 -1.24 -6.41 11.45
N ASP A 11 -0.24 -5.66 11.00
CA ASP A 11 0.51 -4.74 11.82
C ASP A 11 -0.20 -3.39 11.97
N GLN A 12 0.21 -2.66 12.99
CA GLN A 12 -0.27 -1.32 13.29
C GLN A 12 0.96 -0.43 13.34
N LEU A 13 1.05 0.52 12.41
CA LEU A 13 2.25 1.29 12.15
C LEU A 13 1.97 2.77 12.43
N TRP A 14 2.86 3.38 13.20
CA TRP A 14 2.86 4.80 13.54
C TRP A 14 4.24 5.37 13.22
N GLY A 15 4.31 6.30 12.26
CA GLY A 15 5.55 7.01 11.95
C GLY A 15 5.87 8.07 13.02
N GLY A 16 4.82 8.73 13.50
CA GLY A 16 4.94 9.83 14.44
C GLY A 16 5.17 11.16 13.73
N ALA A 17 6.29 11.82 14.03
CA ALA A 17 6.59 13.15 13.51
C ALA A 17 7.82 13.11 12.61
N GLY A 18 7.77 13.89 11.53
CA GLY A 18 8.82 13.92 10.52
C GLY A 18 8.42 13.13 9.28
N LYS A 19 9.41 12.89 8.41
CA LYS A 19 9.24 12.21 7.12
C LYS A 19 9.48 10.73 7.28
N ASP A 20 8.42 9.96 7.39
CA ASP A 20 8.50 8.54 7.67
C ASP A 20 8.23 7.70 6.42
N THR A 21 8.88 6.54 6.36
CA THR A 21 8.79 5.63 5.21
C THR A 21 8.34 4.25 5.67
N PHE A 22 7.21 3.79 5.15
CA PHE A 22 6.63 2.48 5.42
C PHE A 22 6.97 1.53 4.26
N VAL A 23 7.78 0.51 4.53
CA VAL A 23 8.39 -0.34 3.51
C VAL A 23 7.65 -1.68 3.41
N TYR A 24 7.40 -2.14 2.19
CA TYR A 24 6.90 -3.48 1.91
C TYR A 24 7.73 -4.15 0.80
N PHE A 25 8.02 -5.44 0.96
CA PHE A 25 8.79 -6.26 0.03
C PHE A 25 7.94 -7.30 -0.71
N ALA A 26 6.83 -7.74 -0.10
CA ALA A 26 6.00 -8.80 -0.67
C ALA A 26 4.52 -8.69 -0.28
N ALA A 27 3.64 -9.30 -1.08
CA ALA A 27 2.20 -9.23 -0.81
C ALA A 27 1.75 -9.95 0.46
N ASP A 28 2.47 -10.99 0.88
CA ASP A 28 2.13 -11.77 2.07
C ASP A 28 2.50 -11.08 3.40
N GLU A 29 3.07 -9.88 3.32
CA GLU A 29 3.32 -9.00 4.46
C GLU A 29 2.05 -8.32 4.94
N SER A 30 1.16 -7.92 4.02
CA SER A 30 -0.09 -7.24 4.33
C SER A 30 -1.21 -7.68 3.39
N THR A 31 -1.81 -8.84 3.69
CA THR A 31 -2.83 -9.46 2.85
C THR A 31 -4.20 -8.77 2.99
N ALA A 32 -5.09 -8.90 1.99
CA ALA A 32 -6.45 -8.37 2.11
C ALA A 32 -7.25 -8.93 3.32
N ALA A 33 -6.96 -10.15 3.76
CA ALA A 33 -7.59 -10.77 4.92
C ALA A 33 -7.01 -10.31 6.27
N ALA A 34 -5.77 -9.84 6.26
CA ALA A 34 -5.03 -9.36 7.43
C ALA A 34 -4.18 -8.14 7.02
N PRO A 35 -4.84 -6.99 6.75
CA PRO A 35 -4.13 -5.82 6.26
C PRO A 35 -3.46 -5.05 7.40
N ASP A 36 -2.29 -4.50 7.11
CA ASP A 36 -1.62 -3.51 7.93
C ASP A 36 -2.39 -2.19 7.94
N TRP A 37 -2.25 -1.48 9.05
CA TRP A 37 -2.80 -0.15 9.24
C TRP A 37 -1.69 0.84 9.52
N ILE A 38 -1.53 1.80 8.62
CA ILE A 38 -0.75 3.01 8.87
C ILE A 38 -1.68 4.04 9.51
N ARG A 39 -1.39 4.42 10.75
CA ARG A 39 -2.33 5.09 11.64
C ARG A 39 -2.23 6.61 11.65
N ASP A 40 -1.12 7.18 11.21
CA ASP A 40 -0.81 8.61 11.33
C ASP A 40 -0.12 9.21 10.09
N PHE A 41 -0.30 8.61 8.93
CA PHE A 41 0.33 9.06 7.68
C PHE A 41 0.03 10.53 7.35
N VAL A 42 1.07 11.29 6.98
CA VAL A 42 1.00 12.69 6.57
C VAL A 42 1.32 12.80 5.07
N ARG A 43 0.30 13.07 4.26
CA ARG A 43 0.43 13.19 2.80
C ARG A 43 1.37 14.33 2.42
N GLY A 44 2.25 14.05 1.45
CA GLY A 44 3.30 14.97 1.01
C GLY A 44 4.53 15.01 1.92
N GLU A 45 4.50 14.36 3.08
CA GLU A 45 5.64 14.22 3.99
C GLU A 45 6.12 12.75 4.02
N ASP A 46 5.22 11.84 4.38
CA ASP A 46 5.48 10.41 4.47
C ASP A 46 5.46 9.72 3.11
N LYS A 47 6.00 8.50 3.10
CA LYS A 47 6.06 7.63 1.92
C LYS A 47 5.71 6.19 2.24
N ILE A 48 5.07 5.53 1.28
CA ILE A 48 5.00 4.08 1.21
C ILE A 48 6.02 3.62 0.17
N ASP A 49 7.05 2.89 0.60
CA ASP A 49 8.10 2.38 -0.26
C ASP A 49 7.76 0.96 -0.74
N LEU A 50 7.61 0.85 -2.06
CA LEU A 50 7.33 -0.38 -2.78
C LEU A 50 8.41 -0.65 -3.84
N THR A 51 9.58 -0.01 -3.76
CA THR A 51 10.66 -0.15 -4.73
C THR A 51 11.16 -1.58 -4.84
N LEU A 52 11.15 -2.32 -3.73
CA LEU A 52 11.55 -3.73 -3.68
C LEU A 52 10.35 -4.69 -3.68
N PHE A 53 9.13 -4.17 -3.84
CA PHE A 53 7.92 -4.97 -3.80
C PHE A 53 7.86 -5.88 -5.04
N ASN A 54 7.93 -7.19 -4.80
CA ASN A 54 7.88 -8.15 -5.89
C ASN A 54 6.45 -8.35 -6.39
N THR A 55 6.11 -7.71 -7.52
CA THR A 55 4.78 -7.83 -8.13
C THR A 55 4.60 -9.10 -8.98
N GLY A 56 5.66 -9.86 -9.25
CA GLY A 56 5.66 -10.91 -10.26
C GLY A 56 5.45 -10.40 -11.70
N SER A 57 5.35 -9.08 -11.90
CA SER A 57 5.20 -8.41 -13.20
C SER A 57 6.53 -7.81 -13.66
N ALA A 58 6.81 -7.90 -14.96
CA ALA A 58 7.98 -7.24 -15.56
C ALA A 58 7.86 -5.72 -15.57
N ASP A 59 6.63 -5.19 -15.53
CA ASP A 59 6.34 -3.76 -15.61
C ASP A 59 6.29 -3.08 -14.23
N GLY A 60 6.50 -3.83 -13.13
CA GLY A 60 6.44 -3.29 -11.77
C GLY A 60 5.02 -2.92 -11.34
N ILE A 61 4.89 -1.86 -10.53
CA ILE A 61 3.61 -1.33 -10.04
C ILE A 61 3.05 -0.28 -10.99
N ARG A 62 1.75 -0.38 -11.30
CA ARG A 62 1.02 0.60 -12.11
C ARG A 62 -0.32 0.94 -11.46
N PHE A 63 -0.49 2.20 -11.12
CA PHE A 63 -1.77 2.71 -10.63
C PHE A 63 -2.84 2.70 -11.74
N VAL A 64 -4.02 2.22 -11.40
CA VAL A 64 -5.21 2.13 -12.25
C VAL A 64 -6.46 2.53 -11.48
N ASP A 65 -7.50 2.96 -12.20
CA ASP A 65 -8.80 3.25 -11.59
C ASP A 65 -9.54 1.97 -11.18
N GLN A 66 -9.34 0.88 -11.93
CA GLN A 66 -9.93 -0.43 -11.68
C GLN A 66 -8.98 -1.54 -12.13
N PHE A 67 -8.97 -2.66 -11.39
CA PHE A 67 -8.20 -3.84 -11.78
C PHE A 67 -8.75 -4.45 -13.07
N SER A 68 -7.84 -4.75 -14.00
CA SER A 68 -8.11 -5.56 -15.20
C SER A 68 -7.71 -7.03 -15.02
N GLY A 69 -7.15 -7.37 -13.84
CA GLY A 69 -6.67 -8.71 -13.50
C GLY A 69 -5.18 -8.93 -13.80
N LYS A 70 -4.46 -7.88 -14.22
CA LYS A 70 -3.02 -7.98 -14.49
C LYS A 70 -2.20 -7.80 -13.22
N ALA A 71 -1.14 -8.60 -13.11
CA ALA A 71 -0.15 -8.46 -12.06
C ALA A 71 0.51 -7.07 -12.08
N GLY A 72 0.77 -6.52 -10.90
CA GLY A 72 1.34 -5.19 -10.71
C GLY A 72 0.34 -4.03 -10.79
N GLU A 73 -0.94 -4.28 -11.04
CA GLU A 73 -1.94 -3.22 -10.95
C GLU A 73 -2.15 -2.81 -9.48
N ALA A 74 -2.19 -1.50 -9.23
CA ALA A 74 -2.51 -0.93 -7.93
C ALA A 74 -3.72 0.00 -8.02
N THR A 75 -4.60 -0.03 -7.03
CA THR A 75 -5.72 0.93 -6.91
C THR A 75 -5.60 1.71 -5.61
N LEU A 76 -6.04 2.96 -5.65
CA LEU A 76 -6.18 3.83 -4.48
C LEU A 76 -7.66 4.17 -4.34
N SER A 77 -8.27 3.79 -3.23
CA SER A 77 -9.66 4.14 -2.94
C SER A 77 -9.75 4.79 -1.56
N TYR A 78 -10.53 5.86 -1.45
CA TYR A 78 -10.67 6.60 -0.20
C TYR A 78 -12.11 6.52 0.30
N ASP A 79 -12.28 5.98 1.50
CA ASP A 79 -13.51 6.02 2.26
C ASP A 79 -13.57 7.33 3.05
N ALA A 80 -14.30 8.30 2.51
CA ALA A 80 -14.47 9.61 3.13
C ALA A 80 -15.30 9.58 4.43
N GLN A 81 -16.09 8.54 4.67
CA GLN A 81 -16.88 8.41 5.89
C GLN A 81 -16.02 7.92 7.06
N ASN A 82 -15.10 7.00 6.78
CA ASN A 82 -14.20 6.44 7.80
C ASN A 82 -12.82 7.10 7.82
N HIS A 83 -12.54 8.01 6.89
CA HIS A 83 -11.23 8.65 6.71
C HIS A 83 -10.10 7.62 6.53
N VAL A 84 -10.32 6.64 5.64
CA VAL A 84 -9.33 5.57 5.36
C VAL A 84 -9.12 5.45 3.86
N SER A 85 -7.86 5.44 3.44
CA SER A 85 -7.43 5.05 2.10
C SER A 85 -7.01 3.59 2.08
N ASP A 86 -7.53 2.85 1.10
CA ASP A 86 -7.09 1.50 0.78
C ASP A 86 -6.09 1.58 -0.38
N VAL A 87 -4.88 1.07 -0.13
CA VAL A 87 -3.84 0.82 -1.14
C VAL A 87 -3.86 -0.66 -1.45
N ALA A 88 -4.36 -1.02 -2.61
CA ALA A 88 -4.53 -2.41 -3.00
C ALA A 88 -3.66 -2.75 -4.21
N ILE A 89 -2.97 -3.90 -4.19
CA ILE A 89 -2.14 -4.38 -5.31
C ILE A 89 -2.60 -5.77 -5.72
N ASN A 90 -2.78 -5.96 -7.02
CA ASN A 90 -3.08 -7.23 -7.66
C ASN A 90 -1.80 -7.86 -8.23
N LEU A 91 -1.47 -9.08 -7.83
CA LEU A 91 -0.38 -9.90 -8.35
C LEU A 91 -0.84 -10.87 -9.46
N GLY A 92 -2.13 -10.87 -9.80
CA GLY A 92 -2.73 -11.72 -10.82
C GLY A 92 -3.08 -13.12 -10.29
N GLY A 93 -3.51 -13.99 -11.20
CA GLY A 93 -4.18 -15.24 -10.83
C GLY A 93 -5.68 -15.00 -10.66
N GLY A 94 -6.51 -15.95 -11.09
CA GLY A 94 -7.97 -15.79 -11.19
C GLY A 94 -8.69 -15.79 -9.83
N PHE A 95 -8.36 -14.85 -8.96
CA PHE A 95 -9.10 -14.59 -7.73
C PHE A 95 -9.60 -13.15 -7.76
N ASP A 96 -10.89 -12.98 -7.52
CA ASP A 96 -11.66 -11.74 -7.64
C ASP A 96 -11.31 -10.69 -6.55
N GLY A 97 -10.05 -10.33 -6.40
CA GLY A 97 -9.59 -9.40 -5.36
C GLY A 97 -8.12 -9.00 -5.49
N ASN A 98 -7.69 -8.12 -4.59
CA ASN A 98 -6.30 -7.73 -4.42
C ASN A 98 -5.55 -8.72 -3.52
N ASP A 99 -4.30 -9.04 -3.86
CA ASP A 99 -3.44 -9.93 -3.08
C ASP A 99 -2.80 -9.23 -1.88
N PHE A 100 -2.64 -7.91 -1.99
CA PHE A 100 -2.07 -7.05 -0.96
C PHE A 100 -3.00 -5.88 -0.68
N LEU A 101 -3.13 -5.50 0.59
CA LEU A 101 -3.92 -4.37 1.05
C LEU A 101 -3.22 -3.68 2.20
N VAL A 102 -3.02 -2.37 2.11
CA VAL A 102 -2.64 -1.52 3.25
C VAL A 102 -3.74 -0.49 3.46
N LYS A 103 -4.12 -0.30 4.73
CA LYS A 103 -5.09 0.72 5.14
C LYS A 103 -4.37 1.91 5.74
N VAL A 104 -4.68 3.11 5.25
CA VAL A 104 -4.02 4.34 5.64
C VAL A 104 -5.04 5.33 6.18
N VAL A 105 -4.91 5.71 7.44
CA VAL A 105 -5.84 6.62 8.12
C VAL A 105 -5.52 8.07 7.74
N GLY A 106 -6.56 8.88 7.52
CA GLY A 106 -6.46 10.35 7.47
C GLY A 106 -7.02 10.96 6.18
N GLN A 107 -6.38 10.71 5.04
CA GLN A 107 -6.65 11.42 3.78
C GLN A 107 -6.58 10.52 2.54
N PRO A 108 -7.16 10.97 1.40
CA PRO A 108 -6.91 10.35 0.10
C PRO A 108 -5.42 10.46 -0.27
N LEU A 109 -4.89 9.38 -0.85
CA LEU A 109 -3.52 9.29 -1.36
C LEU A 109 -3.45 9.52 -2.86
N ASP A 110 -2.27 9.84 -3.36
CA ASP A 110 -1.95 9.83 -4.79
C ASP A 110 -0.61 9.16 -5.09
N ALA A 111 -0.25 9.05 -6.37
CA ALA A 111 0.98 8.40 -6.79
C ALA A 111 2.27 9.05 -6.23
N GLY A 112 2.23 10.33 -5.83
CA GLY A 112 3.35 11.03 -5.20
C GLY A 112 3.61 10.62 -3.76
N ASP A 113 2.71 9.87 -3.12
CA ASP A 113 2.88 9.30 -1.78
C ASP A 113 3.68 7.99 -1.78
N PHE A 114 4.10 7.51 -2.95
CA PHE A 114 4.79 6.22 -3.12
C PHE A 114 6.20 6.38 -3.66
N VAL A 115 7.07 5.46 -3.25
CA VAL A 115 8.37 5.22 -3.90
C VAL A 115 8.27 3.91 -4.66
N LEU A 116 8.52 3.94 -5.97
CA LEU A 116 8.45 2.79 -6.88
C LEU A 116 9.81 2.55 -7.54
N ALA A 117 9.98 1.40 -8.19
CA ALA A 117 11.17 1.04 -8.97
C ALA A 117 11.24 1.77 -10.34
#